data_AF-F8Q5R0-F1
#
_entry.id   AF-F8Q5R0-F1
#
_cell.length_a   1.000
_cell.length_b   1.000
_cell.length_c   1.000
_cell.angle_alpha   90.00
_cell.angle_beta   90.00
_cell.angle_gamma   90.00
#
_symmetry.space_group_name_H-M   'P 1'
#
loop_
_entity.id
_entity.type
_entity.pdbx_description
1 polymer ?
#
loop_
_entity_poly.entity_id
_entity_poly.type
_entity_poly.pdbx_seq_one_letter_code
_entity_poly.pdbx_strand_id
1 'polypeptide(L)' 'MLLVAAFVFVYYTSWAIILPFFDATSPVHDYFPAREWAIRLPAFILVLGLSGIGFFVGSTVIKENRKKAQKARSRNA' A
#
# COMPACT_ATOMS: atom_id res chain seq x y z
N MET A 1 -0.25 -20.99 6.56
CA MET A 1 -0.03 -19.53 6.45
C MET A 1 1.45 -19.17 6.33
N LEU A 2 2.33 -19.64 7.22
CA LEU A 2 3.78 -19.34 7.15
C LEU A 2 4.46 -19.82 5.86
N LEU A 3 4.14 -21.03 5.38
CA LEU A 3 4.71 -21.55 4.13
C LEU A 3 4.34 -20.70 2.91
N VAL A 4 3.09 -20.21 2.85
CA VAL A 4 2.62 -19.33 1.77
C VAL A 4 3.36 -18.00 1.83
N ALA A 5 3.50 -17.42 3.02
CA ALA A 5 4.24 -16.18 3.22
C ALA A 5 5.72 -16.33 2.80
N ALA A 6 6.37 -17.43 3.21
CA ALA A 6 7.75 -17.73 2.84
C ALA A 6 7.91 -17.88 1.32
N PHE A 7 7.00 -18.61 0.67
CA PHE A 7 7.03 -18.78 -0.78
C PHE A 7 6.90 -17.46 -1.54
N VAL A 8 5.91 -16.63 -1.17
CA VAL A 8 5.69 -15.31 -1.79
C VAL A 8 6.89 -14.39 -1.55
N PHE A 9 7.43 -14.39 -0.34
CA PHE A 9 8.62 -13.60 0.00
C PHE A 9 9.82 -13.99 -0.86
N VAL A 10 10.14 -15.29 -0.94
CA VAL A 10 11.26 -15.78 -1.75
C VAL A 10 11.07 -15.42 -3.22
N TYR A 11 9.88 -15.67 -3.79
CA TYR A 11 9.60 -15.34 -5.19
C TYR A 11 9.77 -13.84 -5.46
N TYR A 12 9.23 -13.00 -4.59
CA TYR A 12 9.31 -11.55 -4.73
C TYR A 12 10.75 -11.02 -4.56
N THR A 13 11.49 -11.52 -3.58
CA THR A 13 12.89 -11.14 -3.36
C THR A 13 13.78 -11.59 -4.52
N SER A 14 13.62 -12.81 -5.00
CA SER A 14 14.31 -13.29 -6.20
C SER A 14 13.98 -12.43 -7.41
N TRP A 15 12.71 -12.11 -7.63
CA TRP A 15 12.27 -11.23 -8.72
C TRP A 15 12.95 -9.85 -8.65
N ALA A 16 12.95 -9.21 -7.48
CA ALA A 16 13.51 -7.86 -7.31
C ALA A 16 15.04 -7.81 -7.44
N ILE A 17 15.73 -8.87 -7.00
CA ILE A 17 17.20 -8.92 -7.01
C ILE A 17 17.74 -9.41 -8.35
N ILE A 18 17.17 -10.46 -8.94
CA ILE A 18 17.74 -11.12 -10.12
C ILE A 18 17.59 -10.26 -11.37
N LEU A 19 16.39 -9.73 -11.62
CA LEU A 19 16.02 -9.05 -12.85
C LEU A 19 16.91 -7.85 -13.27
N PRO A 20 17.48 -7.02 -12.35
CA PRO A 20 18.40 -5.94 -12.75
C PRO A 20 19.78 -6.39 -13.23
N PHE A 21 20.19 -7.64 -12.98
CA PHE A 21 21.52 -8.14 -13.39
C PHE A 21 21.55 -8.80 -14.76
N PHE A 22 20.39 -9.02 -15.37
CA PHE A 22 20.27 -9.65 -16.68
C PHE A 22 19.79 -8.66 -17.73
N ASP A 23 20.31 -8.81 -18.95
CA ASP A 23 19.86 -8.05 -20.10
C ASP A 23 18.43 -8.44 -20.50
N ALA A 24 17.71 -7.49 -21.09
CA ALA A 24 16.30 -7.64 -21.46
C ALA A 24 16.01 -8.77 -22.46
N THR A 25 17.02 -9.30 -23.14
CA THR A 25 16.92 -10.45 -24.06
C THR A 25 17.09 -11.80 -23.37
N SER A 26 17.46 -11.81 -22.09
CA SER A 26 17.62 -13.03 -21.30
C SER A 26 16.27 -13.73 -21.09
N PRO A 27 16.19 -15.06 -21.28
CA PRO A 27 14.98 -15.84 -20.99
C PRO A 27 14.50 -15.75 -19.54
N VAL A 28 15.35 -15.24 -18.62
CA VAL A 28 14.97 -15.04 -17.22
C VAL A 28 13.76 -14.11 -17.07
N HIS A 29 13.57 -13.17 -18.00
CA HIS A 29 12.47 -12.22 -17.97
C HIS A 29 11.09 -12.88 -18.18
N ASP A 30 11.02 -14.09 -18.74
CA ASP A 30 9.76 -14.81 -18.95
C ASP A 30 9.22 -15.46 -17.66
N TYR A 31 10.07 -15.66 -16.65
CA TYR A 31 9.70 -16.26 -15.36
C TYR A 31 9.18 -15.24 -14.34
N PHE A 32 9.35 -13.95 -14.63
CA PHE A 32 9.07 -12.86 -13.71
C PHE A 32 8.18 -11.79 -14.36
N PRO A 33 7.33 -11.10 -13.58
CA PRO A 33 6.64 -9.93 -14.11
C PRO A 33 7.62 -8.81 -14.48
N ALA A 34 7.16 -7.86 -15.29
CA ALA A 34 7.98 -6.74 -15.73
C ALA A 34 8.55 -5.95 -14.54
N ARG A 35 9.82 -5.54 -14.64
CA ARG A 35 10.62 -4.97 -13.53
C ARG A 35 9.95 -3.81 -12.81
N GLU A 36 9.19 -2.99 -13.52
CA GLU A 36 8.50 -1.82 -12.96
C GLU A 36 7.50 -2.21 -11.87
N TRP A 37 6.94 -3.41 -11.92
CA TRP A 37 5.98 -3.89 -10.94
C TRP A 37 6.63 -4.24 -9.60
N ALA A 38 7.92 -4.61 -9.59
CA ALA A 38 8.68 -4.83 -8.36
C ALA A 38 8.87 -3.53 -7.54
N ILE A 39 8.68 -2.37 -8.16
CA ILE A 39 8.76 -1.06 -7.50
C ILE A 39 7.36 -0.47 -7.29
N ARG A 40 6.50 -0.56 -8.30
CA ARG A 40 5.15 0.01 -8.26
C ARG A 40 4.27 -0.66 -7.20
N LEU A 41 4.40 -1.97 -6.99
CA LEU A 41 3.52 -2.70 -6.07
C LEU A 41 3.73 -2.27 -4.60
N PRO A 42 4.97 -2.23 -4.04
CA PRO A 42 5.20 -1.67 -2.71
C PRO A 42 4.78 -0.20 -2.59
N ALA A 43 5.10 0.62 -3.61
CA ALA A 43 4.73 2.03 -3.60
C ALA A 43 3.21 2.21 -3.56
N PHE A 44 2.46 1.42 -4.32
CA PHE A 44 1.01 1.45 -4.33
C PHE A 44 0.40 1.04 -2.98
N ILE A 45 0.92 -0.02 -2.35
CA ILE A 45 0.50 -0.44 -1.00
C ILE A 45 0.76 0.68 0.00
N LEU A 46 1.93 1.32 -0.05
CA LEU A 46 2.27 2.43 0.84
C LEU A 46 1.30 3.60 0.67
N VAL A 47 1.04 4.03 -0.58
CA VAL A 47 0.11 5.12 -0.87
C VAL A 47 -1.29 4.76 -0.40
N LEU A 48 -1.81 3.58 -0.72
CA LEU A 48 -3.11 3.14 -0.27
C LEU A 48 -3.22 3.09 1.26
N GLY A 49 -2.19 2.58 1.94
CA GLY A 49 -2.14 2.54 3.39
C GLY A 49 -2.19 3.93 4.01
N LEU A 50 -1.34 4.84 3.53
CA LEU A 50 -1.30 6.23 3.99
C LEU A 50 -2.61 6.98 3.70
N SER A 51 -3.16 6.82 2.50
CA SER A 51 -4.45 7.39 2.12
C SER A 51 -5.57 6.86 3.01
N GLY A 52 -5.60 5.56 3.30
CA GLY A 52 -6.57 4.94 4.20
C GLY A 52 -6.50 5.50 5.62
N ILE A 53 -5.29 5.62 6.17
CA ILE A 53 -5.05 6.21 7.50
C ILE A 53 -5.50 7.68 7.50
N GLY A 54 -5.07 8.47 6.52
CA GLY A 54 -5.43 9.88 6.41
C GLY A 54 -6.94 10.09 6.27
N PHE A 55 -7.61 9.27 5.46
CA PHE A 55 -9.05 9.29 5.30
C PHE A 55 -9.79 8.97 6.61
N PHE A 56 -9.34 7.95 7.35
CA PHE A 56 -9.93 7.57 8.63
C PHE A 56 -9.79 8.69 9.67
N VAL A 57 -8.58 9.23 9.83
CA VAL A 57 -8.33 10.34 10.77
C VAL A 57 -9.14 11.57 10.37
N GLY A 58 -9.11 11.97 9.09
CA GLY A 58 -9.91 13.10 8.60
C GLY A 58 -11.41 12.92 8.86
N SER A 59 -11.94 11.73 8.60
CA SER A 59 -13.36 11.40 8.83
C SER A 59 -13.74 11.50 10.31
N THR A 60 -12.89 11.02 11.22
CA THR A 60 -13.16 11.09 12.67
C THR A 60 -13.10 12.53 13.19
N VAL A 61 -12.12 13.33 12.75
CA VAL A 61 -12.02 14.76 13.10
C VAL A 61 -13.25 15.54 12.64
N ILE A 62 -13.70 15.34 11.39
CA ILE A 62 -14.91 15.99 10.87
C ILE A 62 -16.13 15.60 11.70
N LYS A 63 -16.27 14.31 12.03
CA LYS A 63 -17.40 13.80 12.83
C LYS A 63 -17.42 14.41 14.23
N GLU A 64 -16.28 14.46 14.90
CA GLU A 64 -16.17 15.04 16.25
C GLU A 64 -16.43 16.55 16.25
N ASN A 65 -15.92 17.29 15.26
CA ASN A 65 -16.18 18.72 15.13
C ASN A 65 -17.67 19.02 14.87
N ARG A 66 -18.35 18.22 14.05
CA ARG A 66 -19.81 18.34 13.82
C ARG A 66 -20.59 18.12 15.11
N LYS A 67 -20.25 17.08 15.89
CA LYS A 67 -20.89 16.82 17.19
C LYS A 67 -20.68 17.99 18.17
N LYS A 68 -19.45 18.52 18.26
CA LYS A 68 -19.14 19.69 19.12
C LYS A 68 -19.95 20.92 18.70
N ALA A 69 -20.05 21.20 17.40
CA ALA A 69 -20.83 22.31 16.87
C ALA A 69 -22.34 22.16 17.14
N GLN A 70 -22.89 20.95 17.00
CA GLN A 70 -24.29 20.65 17.34
C GLN A 70 -24.57 20.86 18.83
N LYS A 71 -23.69 20.36 19.72
CA LYS A 71 -23.83 20.52 21.17
C LYS A 71 -23.72 21.99 21.61
N ALA A 72 -22.91 22.79 20.92
CA ALA A 72 -22.85 24.24 21.16
C ALA A 72 -24.15 24.96 20.74
N ARG A 73 -24.74 24.58 19.60
CA ARG A 73 -26.02 25.14 19.15
C ARG A 73 -27.19 24.80 20.09
N SER A 74 -27.26 23.57 20.58
CA SER A 74 -28.33 23.15 21.50
C SER A 74 -28.23 23.75 22.91
N ARG A 75 -27.08 24.32 23.28
CA ARG A 75 -26.89 25.00 24.58
C ARG A 75 -27.22 26.50 24.52
N ASN A 76 -27.23 27.08 23.32
CA ASN A 76 -27.49 28.50 23.08
C ASN A 76 -28.92 28.76 22.55
N ALA A 77 -29.72 27.71 22.36
CA ALA A 77 -31.14 27.75 22.03
C ALA A 77 -31.95 27.37 23.27
#